data_AF-A0A7J7DF95-F1
#
_entry.id   AF-A0A7J7DF95-F1
#
_cell.length_a   1.000
_cell.length_b   1.000
_cell.length_c   1.000
_cell.angle_alpha   90.00
_cell.angle_beta   90.00
_cell.angle_gamma   90.00
#
_symmetry.space_group_name_H-M   'P 1'
#
loop_
_entity.id
_entity.type
_entity.pdbx_description
1 polymer ?
#
loop_
_entity_poly.entity_id
_entity_poly.type
_entity_poly.pdbx_seq_one_letter_code
_entity_poly.pdbx_strand_id
1 'polypeptide(L)'
;MECSLRLTTSPPTTSITDTRRSRNYKSRTLQVSAVSYREFINFAIEETKSHTVLVPSPLQEKYRSVIALDGETELQMVSFQAPKIRLLRSLSIENERMQVFDFGVFPKPEFDVPIFCANFFTAASMNIIVLDLNPLHDVTMRRDYKEKYYKSLMPLAVKYAELLPWGGKLTSESLKFFSPMVIWTKFTSSQYKHDILYSAFVDYYKAWLKLIDHAVEETDVTKIMSNREAQHRYLTWRTEKDPGHNVLKKLVGEMLAKELLREFLFHGIDELESKTFLDYFPEYCCEDGNINEKRSIIGKSFENRPWDNEGEFIGGI
;
A
#
# COMPACT_ATOMS: atom_id res chain seq x y z
N MET A 1 35.30 98.73 -2.82
CA MET A 1 34.00 99.38 -3.02
C MET A 1 32.98 98.28 -3.26
N GLU A 2 31.97 98.25 -2.37
CA GLU A 2 30.65 97.58 -2.38
C GLU A 2 30.47 96.17 -2.97
N CYS A 3 29.58 95.31 -2.50
CA CYS A 3 28.88 95.12 -1.22
C CYS A 3 28.18 93.75 -1.37
N SER A 4 27.99 93.06 -0.26
CA SER A 4 27.35 91.75 -0.11
C SER A 4 25.82 91.80 -0.31
N LEU A 5 25.18 90.69 -0.72
CA LEU A 5 24.20 89.95 0.11
C LEU A 5 23.47 88.81 -0.64
N ARG A 6 23.21 87.74 0.13
CA ARG A 6 22.59 86.45 -0.20
C ARG A 6 21.05 86.49 -0.10
N LEU A 7 20.34 85.57 -0.76
CA LEU A 7 19.58 84.45 -0.11
C LEU A 7 18.64 83.68 -1.09
N THR A 8 18.84 82.36 -1.12
CA THR A 8 17.89 81.21 -1.20
C THR A 8 16.52 81.33 -1.87
N THR A 9 16.18 80.33 -2.73
CA THR A 9 15.11 79.32 -2.52
C THR A 9 15.05 78.33 -3.69
N SER A 10 14.90 77.03 -3.44
CA SER A 10 14.57 75.98 -4.42
C SER A 10 13.36 75.16 -3.94
N PRO A 11 12.42 74.82 -4.85
CA PRO A 11 11.77 73.49 -4.85
C PRO A 11 11.31 73.04 -6.27
N PRO A 12 10.64 71.88 -6.44
CA PRO A 12 10.81 70.57 -5.81
C PRO A 12 11.01 69.43 -6.84
N THR A 13 11.51 68.29 -6.36
CA THR A 13 11.73 67.04 -7.08
C THR A 13 10.44 66.21 -7.19
N THR A 14 10.02 65.86 -8.40
CA THR A 14 8.87 64.98 -8.65
C THR A 14 9.25 63.51 -8.49
N SER A 15 8.74 62.87 -7.43
CA SER A 15 8.85 61.43 -7.20
C SER A 15 7.73 60.67 -7.94
N ILE A 16 8.08 59.94 -9.00
CA ILE A 16 7.18 58.96 -9.62
C ILE A 16 7.19 57.71 -8.74
N THR A 17 6.08 57.45 -8.06
CA THR A 17 5.87 56.24 -7.27
C THR A 17 5.30 55.15 -8.18
N ASP A 18 6.17 54.21 -8.55
CA ASP A 18 5.84 53.03 -9.34
C ASP A 18 5.25 51.96 -8.40
N THR A 19 3.94 51.99 -8.17
CA THR A 19 3.25 50.99 -7.33
C THR A 19 3.09 49.67 -8.08
N ARG A 20 4.14 48.84 -8.10
CA ARG A 20 4.03 47.42 -8.40
C ARG A 20 3.26 46.72 -7.27
N ARG A 21 1.95 46.55 -7.46
CA ARG A 21 1.15 45.59 -6.68
C ARG A 21 1.70 44.18 -6.95
N SER A 22 2.58 43.71 -6.07
CA SER A 22 2.87 42.28 -5.93
C SER A 22 1.58 41.59 -5.50
N ARG A 23 0.86 41.01 -6.47
CA ARG A 23 -0.13 39.97 -6.18
C ARG A 23 0.68 38.76 -5.75
N ASN A 24 0.91 38.63 -4.44
CA ASN A 24 1.27 37.37 -3.82
C ASN A 24 0.13 36.39 -4.09
N TYR A 25 0.20 35.68 -5.22
CA TYR A 25 -0.45 34.39 -5.37
C TYR A 25 0.22 33.48 -4.34
N LYS A 26 -0.33 33.44 -3.12
CA LYS A 26 -0.13 32.29 -2.26
C LYS A 26 -0.60 31.11 -3.10
N SER A 27 0.35 30.33 -3.60
CA SER A 27 0.09 28.98 -4.08
C SER A 27 -0.79 28.33 -3.01
N ARG A 28 -2.03 27.97 -3.37
CA ARG A 28 -2.85 27.11 -2.51
C ARG A 28 -2.11 25.78 -2.48
N THR A 29 -1.22 25.62 -1.51
CA THR A 29 -0.65 24.33 -1.18
C THR A 29 -1.84 23.44 -0.83
N LEU A 30 -2.19 22.53 -1.74
CA LEU A 30 -3.18 21.49 -1.45
C LEU A 30 -2.58 20.64 -0.34
N GLN A 31 -3.06 20.85 0.88
CA GLN A 31 -2.70 20.06 2.03
C GLN A 31 -3.15 18.62 1.77
N VAL A 32 -2.24 17.68 1.95
CA VAL A 32 -2.58 16.25 1.96
C VAL A 32 -3.64 16.03 3.03
N SER A 33 -4.75 15.41 2.63
CA SER A 33 -5.80 14.76 3.43
C SER A 33 -5.85 15.09 4.93
N ALA A 34 -7.03 15.50 5.42
CA ALA A 34 -7.29 15.67 6.86
C ALA A 34 -7.28 14.35 7.68
N VAL A 35 -7.17 13.18 7.02
CA VAL A 35 -7.18 11.86 7.66
C VAL A 35 -5.76 11.33 7.81
N SER A 36 -5.43 10.77 8.97
CA SER A 36 -4.13 10.12 9.23
C SER A 36 -4.29 8.60 9.26
N TYR A 37 -3.47 7.88 8.50
CA TYR A 37 -3.47 6.41 8.50
C TYR A 37 -3.02 5.77 9.83
N ARG A 38 -2.53 6.57 10.78
CA ARG A 38 -2.25 6.10 12.15
C ARG A 38 -3.49 5.54 12.83
N GLU A 39 -4.68 6.08 12.53
CA GLU A 39 -5.95 5.56 13.08
C GLU A 39 -6.26 4.14 12.59
N PHE A 40 -5.87 3.81 11.36
CA PHE A 40 -6.02 2.48 10.77
C PHE A 40 -5.09 1.48 11.47
N ILE A 41 -3.83 1.87 11.72
CA ILE A 41 -2.85 1.07 12.46
C ILE A 41 -3.34 0.79 13.87
N ASN A 42 -3.75 1.84 14.59
CA ASN A 42 -4.21 1.72 15.97
C ASN A 42 -5.42 0.79 16.07
N PHE A 43 -6.41 0.97 15.19
CA PHE A 43 -7.57 0.08 15.13
C PHE A 43 -7.14 -1.37 14.88
N ALA A 44 -6.30 -1.63 13.87
CA ALA A 44 -5.91 -2.99 13.53
C ALA A 44 -5.14 -3.69 14.67
N ILE A 45 -4.23 -2.98 15.34
CA ILE A 45 -3.49 -3.52 16.48
C ILE A 45 -4.43 -3.82 17.65
N GLU A 46 -5.28 -2.88 18.04
CA GLU A 46 -6.19 -3.06 19.18
C GLU A 46 -7.25 -4.13 18.90
N GLU A 47 -7.82 -4.16 17.69
CA GLU A 47 -8.73 -5.21 17.28
C GLU A 47 -8.03 -6.57 17.35
N THR A 48 -6.82 -6.72 16.80
CA THR A 48 -6.09 -8.00 16.86
C THR A 48 -5.80 -8.46 18.29
N LYS A 49 -5.48 -7.54 19.20
CA LYS A 49 -5.26 -7.87 20.62
C LYS A 49 -6.50 -8.44 21.31
N SER A 50 -7.70 -8.12 20.83
CA SER A 50 -8.94 -8.69 21.35
C SER A 50 -9.18 -10.14 20.88
N HIS A 51 -8.53 -10.56 19.79
CA HIS A 51 -8.62 -11.90 19.22
C HIS A 51 -7.46 -12.80 19.63
N THR A 52 -6.26 -12.24 19.83
CA THR A 52 -5.05 -13.02 20.15
C THR A 52 -3.98 -12.18 20.84
N VAL A 53 -2.97 -12.83 21.40
CA VAL A 53 -1.83 -12.15 22.03
C VAL A 53 -0.81 -11.76 20.96
N LEU A 54 -0.65 -10.46 20.73
CA LEU A 54 0.43 -9.91 19.90
C LEU A 54 1.73 -9.79 20.70
N VAL A 55 2.83 -10.29 20.12
CA VAL A 55 4.19 -10.12 20.62
C VAL A 55 5.00 -9.33 19.58
N PRO A 56 5.85 -8.36 19.98
CA PRO A 56 6.73 -7.68 19.03
C PRO A 56 7.56 -8.68 18.21
N SER A 57 7.63 -8.46 16.90
CA SER A 57 8.51 -9.25 16.03
C SER A 57 9.98 -8.88 16.31
N PRO A 58 10.96 -9.79 16.13
CA PRO A 58 12.38 -9.42 16.13
C PRO A 58 12.71 -8.27 15.17
N LEU A 59 11.94 -8.13 14.08
CA LEU A 59 12.07 -7.02 13.15
C LEU A 59 11.84 -5.65 13.79
N GLN A 60 11.07 -5.57 14.88
CA GLN A 60 10.74 -4.31 15.55
C GLN A 60 11.98 -3.62 16.15
N GLU A 61 13.02 -4.40 16.52
CA GLU A 61 14.29 -3.87 17.04
C GLU A 61 15.10 -3.17 15.94
N LYS A 62 15.09 -3.73 14.73
CA LYS A 62 15.81 -3.20 13.57
C LYS A 62 15.00 -2.12 12.82
N TYR A 63 13.70 -2.31 12.69
CA TYR A 63 12.80 -1.49 11.89
C TYR A 63 11.70 -0.89 12.75
N ARG A 64 11.98 0.31 13.27
CA ARG A 64 11.01 1.13 14.01
C ARG A 64 10.72 2.44 13.31
N SER A 65 11.76 3.17 12.94
CA SER A 65 11.63 4.31 12.06
C SER A 65 12.89 4.54 11.23
N VAL A 66 12.71 5.18 10.08
CA VAL A 66 13.78 5.66 9.21
C VAL A 66 13.47 7.10 8.84
N ILE A 67 14.45 7.99 8.98
CA ILE A 67 14.37 9.34 8.46
C ILE A 67 14.74 9.32 6.99
N ALA A 68 13.90 9.90 6.14
CA ALA A 68 14.15 10.03 4.72
C ALA A 68 15.34 10.96 4.43
N LEU A 69 15.81 10.93 3.18
CA LEU A 69 16.94 11.74 2.69
C LEU A 69 16.70 13.25 2.76
N ASP A 70 15.44 13.68 2.83
CA ASP A 70 15.08 15.09 3.04
C ASP A 70 15.31 15.56 4.49
N GLY A 71 15.53 14.65 5.43
CA GLY A 71 15.71 14.95 6.86
C GLY A 71 14.42 15.30 7.60
N GLU A 72 13.27 15.29 6.92
CA GLU A 72 11.97 15.76 7.46
C GLU A 72 10.92 14.65 7.47
N THR A 73 10.88 13.80 6.44
CA THR A 73 9.90 12.73 6.33
C THR A 73 10.34 11.52 7.16
N GLU A 74 9.53 11.14 8.16
CA GLU A 74 9.74 9.89 8.91
C GLU A 74 8.91 8.75 8.31
N LEU A 75 9.57 7.63 8.04
CA LEU A 75 8.94 6.34 7.75
C LEU A 75 8.80 5.60 9.08
N GLN A 76 7.57 5.37 9.54
CA GLN A 76 7.28 4.68 10.78
C GLN A 76 6.89 3.23 10.50
N MET A 77 7.44 2.30 11.28
CA MET A 77 7.25 0.87 11.09
C MET A 77 6.91 0.18 12.40
N VAL A 78 5.91 -0.70 12.33
CA VAL A 78 5.55 -1.59 13.44
C VAL A 78 5.44 -3.02 12.96
N SER A 79 5.86 -3.97 13.78
CA SER A 79 5.81 -5.39 13.46
C SER A 79 5.57 -6.28 14.68
N PHE A 80 4.69 -7.26 14.51
CA PHE A 80 4.25 -8.19 15.55
C PHE A 80 4.12 -9.60 14.99
N GLN A 81 4.08 -10.58 15.89
CA GLN A 81 3.75 -11.97 15.63
C GLN A 81 2.66 -12.43 16.60
N ALA A 82 1.98 -13.52 16.26
CA ALA A 82 0.96 -14.16 17.11
C ALA A 82 0.98 -15.69 16.88
N PRO A 83 0.26 -16.49 17.68
CA PRO A 83 0.21 -17.94 17.53
C PRO A 83 -0.08 -18.43 16.09
N LYS A 84 -1.00 -17.79 15.37
CA LYS A 84 -1.36 -18.11 13.97
C LYS A 84 -0.77 -17.14 12.93
N ILE A 85 -0.13 -16.07 13.37
CA ILE A 85 0.35 -14.96 12.52
C ILE A 85 1.88 -15.00 12.50
N ARG A 86 2.46 -15.27 11.32
CA ARG A 86 3.91 -15.24 11.13
C ARG A 86 4.44 -13.80 11.22
N LEU A 87 3.74 -12.85 10.61
CA LEU A 87 4.11 -11.45 10.64
C LEU A 87 2.90 -10.56 10.36
N LEU A 88 2.58 -9.68 11.31
CA LEU A 88 1.76 -8.49 11.11
C LEU A 88 2.71 -7.31 11.02
N ARG A 89 2.68 -6.54 9.94
CA ARG A 89 3.55 -5.37 9.79
C ARG A 89 2.84 -4.18 9.16
N SER A 90 3.23 -3.00 9.59
CA SER A 90 2.82 -1.73 8.98
C SER A 90 4.03 -0.89 8.65
N LEU A 91 3.99 -0.21 7.51
CA LEU A 91 4.78 0.95 7.17
C LEU A 91 3.82 2.13 6.95
N SER A 92 4.07 3.24 7.64
CA SER A 92 3.38 4.50 7.42
C SER A 92 4.36 5.61 7.10
N ILE A 93 4.01 6.44 6.12
CA ILE A 93 4.78 7.60 5.70
C ILE A 93 3.81 8.78 5.67
N GLU A 94 4.17 9.89 6.28
CA GLU A 94 3.34 11.09 6.29
C GLU A 94 4.22 12.33 6.14
N ASN A 95 3.93 13.14 5.14
CA ASN A 95 4.53 14.47 4.96
C ASN A 95 3.54 15.41 4.27
N GLU A 96 3.98 16.65 3.99
CA GLU A 96 3.12 17.67 3.38
C GLU A 96 2.59 17.32 1.97
N ARG A 97 3.17 16.32 1.30
CA ARG A 97 2.88 15.98 -0.12
C ARG A 97 2.20 14.64 -0.31
N MET A 98 2.41 13.69 0.60
CA MET A 98 1.79 12.37 0.52
C MET A 98 1.62 11.71 1.89
N GLN A 99 0.68 10.76 1.92
CA GLN A 99 0.56 9.74 2.96
C GLN A 99 0.61 8.35 2.31
N VAL A 100 1.34 7.44 2.95
CA VAL A 100 1.42 6.04 2.54
C VAL A 100 1.08 5.16 3.74
N PHE A 101 0.29 4.14 3.50
CA PHE A 101 -0.02 3.09 4.45
C PHE A 101 0.10 1.74 3.75
N ASP A 102 1.09 0.96 4.18
CA ASP A 102 1.28 -0.43 3.76
C ASP A 102 1.13 -1.32 5.00
N PHE A 103 0.01 -2.03 5.09
CA PHE A 103 -0.30 -2.94 6.18
C PHE A 103 -0.62 -4.32 5.64
N GLY A 104 -0.06 -5.33 6.31
CA GLY A 104 -0.07 -6.69 5.81
C GLY A 104 0.01 -7.68 6.95
N VAL A 105 -0.77 -8.75 6.84
CA VAL A 105 -0.78 -9.83 7.83
C VAL A 105 -0.60 -11.17 7.14
N PHE A 106 0.53 -11.79 7.44
CA PHE A 106 0.96 -13.05 6.89
C PHE A 106 0.69 -14.17 7.91
N PRO A 107 -0.19 -15.13 7.60
CA PRO A 107 -0.41 -16.28 8.47
C PRO A 107 0.83 -17.19 8.48
N LYS A 108 0.95 -18.04 9.51
CA LYS A 108 1.92 -19.14 9.45
C LYS A 108 1.47 -20.19 8.41
N PRO A 109 2.40 -20.93 7.78
CA PRO A 109 2.07 -21.88 6.71
C PRO A 109 1.07 -22.99 7.09
N GLU A 110 0.92 -23.29 8.38
CA GLU A 110 -0.06 -24.23 8.91
C GLU A 110 -1.51 -23.70 8.83
N PHE A 111 -1.69 -22.40 8.58
CA PHE A 111 -2.99 -21.77 8.41
C PHE A 111 -3.10 -21.18 7.01
N ASP A 112 -3.86 -21.83 6.13
CA ASP A 112 -4.02 -21.45 4.72
C ASP A 112 -4.92 -20.22 4.48
N VAL A 113 -5.11 -19.37 5.50
CA VAL A 113 -5.94 -18.17 5.44
C VAL A 113 -5.38 -17.19 4.40
N PRO A 114 -6.21 -16.39 3.70
CA PRO A 114 -5.74 -15.32 2.84
C PRO A 114 -4.77 -14.37 3.54
N ILE A 115 -3.89 -13.72 2.79
CA ILE A 115 -3.03 -12.64 3.29
C ILE A 115 -3.86 -11.35 3.36
N PHE A 116 -3.96 -10.74 4.53
CA PHE A 116 -4.58 -9.41 4.61
C PHE A 116 -3.63 -8.37 4.01
N CYS A 117 -4.14 -7.51 3.13
CA CYS A 117 -3.34 -6.51 2.42
C CYS A 117 -4.09 -5.18 2.32
N ALA A 118 -3.46 -4.11 2.82
CA ALA A 118 -3.91 -2.74 2.66
C ALA A 118 -2.73 -1.87 2.20
N ASN A 119 -2.78 -1.40 0.95
CA ASN A 119 -1.79 -0.52 0.34
C ASN A 119 -2.47 0.77 -0.13
N PHE A 120 -2.37 1.81 0.68
CA PHE A 120 -2.98 3.10 0.40
C PHE A 120 -1.90 4.13 0.12
N PHE A 121 -2.06 4.82 -1.01
CA PHE A 121 -1.25 5.96 -1.38
C PHE A 121 -2.17 7.16 -1.57
N THR A 122 -1.94 8.21 -0.80
CA THR A 122 -2.67 9.48 -0.91
C THR A 122 -1.69 10.59 -1.23
N ALA A 123 -2.04 11.36 -2.26
CA ALA A 123 -1.40 12.63 -2.57
C ALA A 123 -2.46 13.74 -2.59
N ALA A 124 -2.01 14.98 -2.77
CA ALA A 124 -2.85 16.18 -2.78
C ALA A 124 -4.17 16.08 -3.58
N SER A 125 -4.19 15.37 -4.70
CA SER A 125 -5.35 15.29 -5.61
C SER A 125 -5.88 13.89 -5.86
N MET A 126 -5.22 12.84 -5.36
CA MET A 126 -5.50 11.47 -5.77
C MET A 126 -5.18 10.48 -4.66
N ASN A 127 -6.06 9.51 -4.50
CA ASN A 127 -5.88 8.32 -3.69
C ASN A 127 -5.78 7.12 -4.64
N ILE A 128 -4.82 6.24 -4.39
CA ILE A 128 -4.65 4.95 -5.08
C ILE A 128 -4.67 3.89 -4.01
N ILE A 129 -5.71 3.06 -4.01
CA ILE A 129 -6.04 2.18 -2.91
C ILE A 129 -6.11 0.74 -3.43
N VAL A 130 -5.40 -0.15 -2.74
CA VAL A 130 -5.62 -1.60 -2.80
C VAL A 130 -5.96 -2.07 -1.39
N LEU A 131 -7.15 -2.64 -1.18
CA LEU A 131 -7.55 -3.33 0.05
C LEU A 131 -8.08 -4.71 -0.32
N ASP A 132 -7.51 -5.76 0.25
CA ASP A 132 -7.87 -7.12 -0.11
C ASP A 132 -7.55 -8.14 0.99
N LEU A 133 -8.22 -9.29 0.89
CA LEU A 133 -7.79 -10.54 1.47
C LEU A 133 -7.16 -11.36 0.34
N ASN A 134 -5.89 -11.11 0.01
CA ASN A 134 -5.22 -11.75 -1.12
C ASN A 134 -5.20 -13.27 -0.93
N PRO A 135 -5.70 -14.05 -1.91
CA PRO A 135 -5.76 -15.49 -1.77
C PRO A 135 -4.37 -16.09 -1.72
N LEU A 136 -4.17 -17.07 -0.84
CA LEU A 136 -2.93 -17.84 -0.83
C LEU A 136 -2.83 -18.70 -2.11
N HIS A 137 -3.94 -19.33 -2.50
CA HIS A 137 -4.04 -20.19 -3.67
C HIS A 137 -4.91 -19.57 -4.76
N ASP A 138 -4.53 -19.73 -6.03
CA ASP A 138 -5.24 -19.11 -7.17
C ASP A 138 -6.73 -19.49 -7.21
N VAL A 139 -7.60 -18.52 -6.95
CA VAL A 139 -9.05 -18.68 -6.86
C VAL A 139 -9.76 -18.89 -8.20
N THR A 140 -9.08 -18.62 -9.33
CA THR A 140 -9.62 -18.89 -10.66
C THR A 140 -9.51 -20.38 -11.01
N MET A 141 -8.51 -21.06 -10.45
CA MET A 141 -8.23 -22.48 -10.64
C MET A 141 -8.70 -23.35 -9.46
N ARG A 142 -8.55 -22.87 -8.22
CA ARG A 142 -8.86 -23.57 -6.97
C ARG A 142 -10.22 -23.14 -6.41
N ARG A 143 -11.28 -23.72 -7.00
CA ARG A 143 -12.67 -23.43 -6.58
C ARG A 143 -12.95 -23.82 -5.13
N ASP A 144 -12.32 -24.88 -4.63
CA ASP A 144 -12.39 -25.32 -3.23
C ASP A 144 -11.91 -24.23 -2.26
N TYR A 145 -10.75 -23.62 -2.58
CA TYR A 145 -10.19 -22.53 -1.79
C TYR A 145 -11.04 -21.25 -1.90
N LYS A 146 -11.51 -20.93 -3.11
CA LYS A 146 -12.39 -19.78 -3.36
C LYS A 146 -13.67 -19.88 -2.52
N GLU A 147 -14.36 -21.02 -2.58
CA GLU A 147 -15.60 -21.28 -1.85
C GLU A 147 -15.39 -21.23 -0.33
N LYS A 148 -14.30 -21.82 0.16
CA LYS A 148 -13.94 -21.84 1.59
C LYS A 148 -13.83 -20.42 2.17
N TYR A 149 -13.20 -19.49 1.45
CA TYR A 149 -12.81 -18.20 2.01
C TYR A 149 -13.64 -16.99 1.54
N TYR A 150 -14.21 -17.02 0.34
CA TYR A 150 -14.80 -15.82 -0.26
C TYR A 150 -16.31 -15.89 -0.44
N LYS A 151 -16.92 -17.09 -0.50
CA LYS A 151 -18.36 -17.23 -0.76
C LYS A 151 -19.22 -16.41 0.21
N SER A 152 -18.94 -16.51 1.51
CA SER A 152 -19.67 -15.79 2.55
C SER A 152 -19.32 -14.29 2.63
N LEU A 153 -18.24 -13.86 1.97
CA LEU A 153 -17.75 -12.48 1.98
C LEU A 153 -18.20 -11.68 0.76
N MET A 154 -18.85 -12.30 -0.23
CA MET A 154 -19.31 -11.59 -1.43
C MET A 154 -20.28 -10.43 -1.14
N PRO A 155 -21.24 -10.52 -0.19
CA PRO A 155 -22.07 -9.35 0.16
C PRO A 155 -21.27 -8.15 0.66
N LEU A 156 -20.17 -8.39 1.39
CA LEU A 156 -19.25 -7.34 1.83
C LEU A 156 -18.49 -6.73 0.65
N ALA A 157 -18.05 -7.58 -0.30
CA ALA A 157 -17.38 -7.14 -1.51
C ALA A 157 -18.28 -6.24 -2.37
N VAL A 158 -19.53 -6.63 -2.60
CA VAL A 158 -20.51 -5.87 -3.40
C VAL A 158 -20.77 -4.51 -2.76
N LYS A 159 -21.02 -4.46 -1.44
CA LYS A 159 -21.21 -3.20 -0.68
C LYS A 159 -20.10 -2.18 -0.98
N TYR A 160 -18.84 -2.59 -0.89
CA TYR A 160 -17.73 -1.66 -1.07
C TYR A 160 -17.36 -1.42 -2.54
N ALA A 161 -17.65 -2.34 -3.46
CA ALA A 161 -17.50 -2.10 -4.89
C ALA A 161 -18.43 -0.98 -5.40
N GLU A 162 -19.63 -0.83 -4.80
CA GLU A 162 -20.55 0.27 -5.10
C GLU A 162 -20.05 1.62 -4.56
N LEU A 163 -19.46 1.62 -3.36
CA LEU A 163 -19.01 2.84 -2.67
C LEU A 163 -17.63 3.35 -3.15
N LEU A 164 -16.75 2.41 -3.53
CA LEU A 164 -15.38 2.63 -3.98
C LEU A 164 -15.20 2.03 -5.38
N PRO A 165 -15.53 2.79 -6.44
CA PRO A 165 -15.58 2.27 -7.80
C PRO A 165 -14.20 1.83 -8.30
N TRP A 166 -14.21 0.90 -9.26
CA TRP A 166 -13.02 0.32 -9.85
C TRP A 166 -12.02 1.37 -10.37
N GLY A 167 -10.74 1.20 -10.05
CA GLY A 167 -9.67 2.16 -10.35
C GLY A 167 -9.19 2.21 -11.81
N GLY A 168 -9.89 1.53 -12.73
CA GLY A 168 -9.51 1.37 -14.13
C GLY A 168 -8.37 0.36 -14.33
N LYS A 169 -7.68 0.43 -15.47
CA LYS A 169 -6.63 -0.55 -15.81
C LYS A 169 -5.53 -0.68 -14.75
N LEU A 170 -5.07 -1.92 -14.56
CA LEU A 170 -3.95 -2.27 -13.69
C LEU A 170 -3.04 -3.30 -14.36
N THR A 171 -1.87 -3.55 -13.78
CA THR A 171 -0.94 -4.61 -14.21
C THR A 171 -1.66 -5.96 -14.22
N SER A 172 -1.73 -6.61 -15.39
CA SER A 172 -2.55 -7.82 -15.58
C SER A 172 -2.10 -8.97 -14.67
N GLU A 173 -0.79 -9.12 -14.49
CA GLU A 173 -0.19 -10.15 -13.64
C GLU A 173 -0.53 -9.96 -12.15
N SER A 174 -0.91 -8.75 -11.71
CA SER A 174 -1.34 -8.50 -10.32
C SER A 174 -2.65 -9.22 -9.99
N LEU A 175 -3.50 -9.50 -10.98
CA LEU A 175 -4.75 -10.24 -10.75
C LEU A 175 -4.51 -11.67 -10.26
N LYS A 176 -3.35 -12.27 -10.55
CA LYS A 176 -2.95 -13.60 -10.04
C LYS A 176 -2.92 -13.65 -8.49
N PHE A 177 -2.92 -12.48 -7.83
CA PHE A 177 -2.83 -12.34 -6.38
C PHE A 177 -4.02 -11.59 -5.77
N PHE A 178 -5.02 -11.23 -6.57
CA PHE A 178 -6.21 -10.53 -6.09
C PHE A 178 -7.38 -11.48 -5.92
N SER A 179 -8.16 -11.25 -4.87
CA SER A 179 -9.37 -11.99 -4.62
C SER A 179 -10.57 -11.40 -5.39
N PRO A 180 -11.70 -12.13 -5.45
CA PRO A 180 -12.95 -11.58 -5.97
C PRO A 180 -13.53 -10.44 -5.12
N MET A 181 -12.98 -10.18 -3.93
CA MET A 181 -13.40 -9.09 -3.05
C MET A 181 -12.43 -7.89 -3.04
N VAL A 182 -11.39 -7.88 -3.89
CA VAL A 182 -10.43 -6.78 -3.94
C VAL A 182 -11.10 -5.42 -4.15
N ILE A 183 -10.68 -4.42 -3.39
CA ILE A 183 -10.95 -3.01 -3.63
C ILE A 183 -9.70 -2.42 -4.27
N TRP A 184 -9.71 -2.36 -5.60
CA TRP A 184 -8.78 -1.53 -6.37
C TRP A 184 -9.53 -0.27 -6.82
N THR A 185 -9.19 0.87 -6.24
CA THR A 185 -9.90 2.13 -6.52
C THR A 185 -8.95 3.31 -6.62
N LYS A 186 -9.39 4.33 -7.37
CA LYS A 186 -8.76 5.64 -7.42
C LYS A 186 -9.83 6.71 -7.22
N PHE A 187 -9.59 7.67 -6.35
CA PHE A 187 -10.55 8.75 -6.10
C PHE A 187 -9.87 10.04 -5.64
N THR A 188 -10.54 11.16 -5.87
CA THR A 188 -10.12 12.47 -5.35
C THR A 188 -10.39 12.58 -3.85
N SER A 189 -9.48 13.21 -3.12
CA SER A 189 -9.56 13.30 -1.66
C SER A 189 -10.80 14.10 -1.21
N SER A 190 -11.57 13.51 -0.31
CA SER A 190 -12.70 14.14 0.40
C SER A 190 -12.95 13.39 1.70
N GLN A 191 -13.39 14.08 2.74
CA GLN A 191 -13.66 13.45 4.05
C GLN A 191 -14.57 12.22 3.89
N TYR A 192 -15.67 12.37 3.16
CA TYR A 192 -16.61 11.28 2.86
C TYR A 192 -15.94 10.03 2.25
N LYS A 193 -15.03 10.20 1.29
CA LYS A 193 -14.32 9.06 0.68
C LYS A 193 -13.32 8.42 1.64
N HIS A 194 -12.67 9.21 2.50
CA HIS A 194 -11.79 8.67 3.54
C HIS A 194 -12.58 7.93 4.64
N ASP A 195 -13.77 8.42 5.03
CA ASP A 195 -14.66 7.74 5.98
C ASP A 195 -15.13 6.38 5.44
N ILE A 196 -15.47 6.33 4.15
CA ILE A 196 -15.79 5.07 3.46
C ILE A 196 -14.57 4.14 3.44
N LEU A 197 -13.38 4.66 3.12
CA LEU A 197 -12.15 3.85 3.10
C LEU A 197 -11.83 3.27 4.48
N TYR A 198 -12.00 4.07 5.54
CA TYR A 198 -11.82 3.60 6.92
C TYR A 198 -12.84 2.52 7.27
N SER A 199 -14.10 2.72 6.93
CA SER A 199 -15.16 1.72 7.14
C SER A 199 -14.85 0.42 6.38
N ALA A 200 -14.38 0.52 5.14
CA ALA A 200 -13.97 -0.62 4.32
C ALA A 200 -12.82 -1.39 4.98
N PHE A 201 -11.78 -0.68 5.43
CA PHE A 201 -10.66 -1.27 6.14
C PHE A 201 -11.11 -2.01 7.41
N VAL A 202 -11.94 -1.38 8.24
CA VAL A 202 -12.48 -1.97 9.47
C VAL A 202 -13.25 -3.25 9.16
N ASP A 203 -14.19 -3.22 8.22
CA ASP A 203 -15.02 -4.37 7.88
C ASP A 203 -14.19 -5.52 7.27
N TYR A 204 -13.26 -5.21 6.36
CA TYR A 204 -12.39 -6.21 5.74
C TYR A 204 -11.44 -6.83 6.77
N TYR A 205 -10.88 -6.03 7.67
CA TYR A 205 -9.95 -6.54 8.67
C TYR A 205 -10.66 -7.41 9.70
N LYS A 206 -11.87 -7.02 10.14
CA LYS A 206 -12.72 -7.85 10.99
C LYS A 206 -13.13 -9.15 10.30
N ALA A 207 -13.41 -9.12 9.00
CA ALA A 207 -13.68 -10.33 8.24
C ALA A 207 -12.46 -11.26 8.23
N TRP A 208 -11.26 -10.72 8.00
CA TRP A 208 -10.02 -11.49 8.05
C TRP A 208 -9.73 -12.09 9.44
N LEU A 209 -9.93 -11.31 10.51
CA LEU A 209 -9.76 -11.79 11.89
C LEU A 209 -10.69 -12.96 12.20
N LYS A 210 -11.96 -12.88 11.76
CA LYS A 210 -12.89 -14.01 11.86
C LYS A 210 -12.38 -15.25 11.11
N LEU A 211 -11.79 -15.09 9.93
CA LEU A 211 -11.24 -16.24 9.19
C LEU A 211 -10.09 -16.90 9.97
N ILE A 212 -9.15 -16.13 10.50
CA ILE A 212 -7.99 -16.68 11.22
C ILE A 212 -8.36 -17.27 12.59
N ASP A 213 -9.38 -16.75 13.26
CA ASP A 213 -9.90 -17.34 14.50
C ASP A 213 -10.40 -18.77 14.26
N HIS A 214 -11.19 -18.96 13.20
CA HIS A 214 -11.78 -20.26 12.83
C HIS A 214 -10.82 -21.15 12.05
N ALA A 215 -9.64 -20.66 11.68
CA ALA A 215 -8.65 -21.44 10.95
C ALA A 215 -8.16 -22.61 11.81
N VAL A 216 -8.33 -23.82 11.27
CA VAL A 216 -7.81 -25.06 11.83
C VAL A 216 -6.38 -25.23 11.35
N GLU A 217 -5.49 -25.61 12.27
CA GLU A 217 -4.10 -25.91 11.96
C GLU A 217 -4.03 -27.13 11.02
N GLU A 218 -3.36 -26.98 9.88
CA GLU A 218 -3.08 -28.07 8.97
C GLU A 218 -1.94 -28.93 9.52
N THR A 219 -2.12 -30.25 9.46
CA THR A 219 -1.14 -31.24 9.95
C THR A 219 -0.50 -32.04 8.82
N ASP A 220 -1.09 -32.00 7.62
CA ASP A 220 -0.52 -32.62 6.42
C ASP A 220 0.68 -31.80 5.92
N VAL A 221 1.87 -32.39 6.06
CA VAL A 221 3.15 -31.78 5.67
C VAL A 221 3.14 -31.32 4.21
N THR A 222 2.53 -32.06 3.29
CA THR A 222 2.51 -31.69 1.87
C THR A 222 1.68 -30.43 1.64
N LYS A 223 0.57 -30.26 2.37
CA LYS A 223 -0.25 -29.04 2.29
C LYS A 223 0.43 -27.86 2.96
N ILE A 224 1.08 -28.06 4.11
CA ILE A 224 1.88 -27.01 4.77
C ILE A 224 2.98 -26.51 3.84
N MET A 225 3.69 -27.42 3.16
CA MET A 225 4.69 -27.05 2.14
C MET A 225 4.07 -26.29 0.98
N SER A 226 2.89 -26.70 0.49
CA SER A 226 2.18 -25.97 -0.56
C SER A 226 1.76 -24.56 -0.12
N ASN A 227 1.31 -24.38 1.11
CA ASN A 227 0.97 -23.08 1.69
C ASN A 227 2.21 -22.19 1.83
N ARG A 228 3.32 -22.78 2.29
CA ARG A 228 4.62 -22.11 2.42
C ARG A 228 5.12 -21.60 1.07
N GLU A 229 5.10 -22.46 0.04
CA GLU A 229 5.49 -22.10 -1.31
C GLU A 229 4.58 -21.01 -1.90
N ALA A 230 3.28 -21.12 -1.72
CA ALA A 230 2.32 -20.14 -2.20
C ALA A 230 2.54 -18.75 -1.56
N GLN A 231 2.81 -18.71 -0.24
CA GLN A 231 3.14 -17.47 0.46
C GLN A 231 4.48 -16.92 -0.03
N HIS A 232 5.50 -17.76 -0.19
CA HIS A 232 6.79 -17.34 -0.71
C HIS A 232 6.65 -16.74 -2.12
N ARG A 233 5.93 -17.41 -3.04
CA ARG A 233 5.65 -16.90 -4.39
C ARG A 233 5.01 -15.51 -4.38
N TYR A 234 4.06 -15.26 -3.47
CA TYR A 234 3.46 -13.93 -3.28
C TYR A 234 4.51 -12.90 -2.84
N LEU A 235 5.31 -13.22 -1.83
CA LEU A 235 6.35 -12.31 -1.30
C LEU A 235 7.42 -12.01 -2.36
N THR A 236 7.84 -13.02 -3.14
CA THR A 236 8.78 -12.87 -4.25
C THR A 236 8.23 -11.94 -5.33
N TRP A 237 6.97 -12.12 -5.72
CA TRP A 237 6.30 -11.23 -6.68
C TRP A 237 6.28 -9.78 -6.19
N ARG A 238 5.85 -9.56 -4.94
CA ARG A 238 5.72 -8.22 -4.37
C ARG A 238 7.09 -7.56 -4.21
N THR A 239 8.09 -8.27 -3.67
CA THR A 239 9.46 -7.71 -3.53
C THR A 239 9.99 -7.16 -4.86
N GLU A 240 9.75 -7.87 -5.95
CA GLU A 240 10.27 -7.52 -7.27
C GLU A 240 9.43 -6.48 -8.01
N LYS A 241 8.09 -6.58 -7.96
CA LYS A 241 7.18 -5.83 -8.84
C LYS A 241 6.25 -4.83 -8.14
N ASP A 242 6.37 -4.66 -6.82
CA ASP A 242 5.52 -3.75 -6.05
C ASP A 242 5.63 -2.29 -6.56
N PRO A 243 4.49 -1.59 -6.76
CA PRO A 243 4.50 -0.25 -7.29
C PRO A 243 5.12 0.82 -6.38
N GLY A 244 5.14 0.57 -5.06
CA GLY A 244 5.66 1.45 -4.02
C GLY A 244 7.19 1.52 -3.96
N HIS A 245 7.91 0.56 -4.57
CA HIS A 245 9.38 0.55 -4.60
C HIS A 245 9.95 1.92 -5.01
N ASN A 246 9.44 2.50 -6.10
CA ASN A 246 9.94 3.79 -6.60
C ASN A 246 9.71 4.95 -5.63
N VAL A 247 8.69 4.89 -4.78
CA VAL A 247 8.47 5.89 -3.72
C VAL A 247 9.51 5.71 -2.62
N LEU A 248 9.73 4.48 -2.16
CA LEU A 248 10.75 4.17 -1.15
C LEU A 248 12.15 4.57 -1.64
N LYS A 249 12.52 4.20 -2.87
CA LYS A 249 13.81 4.55 -3.47
C LYS A 249 14.07 6.06 -3.46
N LYS A 250 13.05 6.87 -3.73
CA LYS A 250 13.16 8.34 -3.69
C LYS A 250 13.31 8.89 -2.27
N LEU A 251 12.69 8.23 -1.28
CA LEU A 251 12.72 8.68 0.11
C LEU A 251 14.00 8.27 0.82
N VAL A 252 14.46 7.02 0.65
CA VAL A 252 15.53 6.43 1.48
C VAL A 252 16.75 5.98 0.67
N GLY A 253 16.73 6.15 -0.66
CA GLY A 253 17.77 5.67 -1.55
C GLY A 253 17.60 4.20 -1.96
N GLU A 254 18.31 3.79 -2.99
CA GLU A 254 18.19 2.45 -3.61
C GLU A 254 18.48 1.31 -2.63
N MET A 255 19.60 1.39 -1.91
CA MET A 255 20.09 0.31 -1.05
C MET A 255 19.10 0.03 0.09
N LEU A 256 18.71 1.09 0.82
CA LEU A 256 17.79 0.95 1.95
C LEU A 256 16.36 0.63 1.49
N ALA A 257 15.92 1.12 0.32
CA ALA A 257 14.62 0.72 -0.23
C ALA A 257 14.56 -0.79 -0.52
N LYS A 258 15.62 -1.35 -1.13
CA LYS A 258 15.75 -2.79 -1.36
C LYS A 258 15.77 -3.59 -0.06
N GLU A 259 16.52 -3.11 0.93
CA GLU A 259 16.56 -3.73 2.26
C GLU A 259 15.17 -3.72 2.92
N LEU A 260 14.47 -2.57 2.96
CA LEU A 260 13.13 -2.47 3.55
C LEU A 260 12.10 -3.37 2.85
N LEU A 261 12.17 -3.49 1.52
CA LEU A 261 11.27 -4.38 0.78
C LEU A 261 11.50 -5.84 1.17
N ARG A 262 12.75 -6.28 1.14
CA ARG A 262 13.16 -7.68 1.35
C ARG A 262 13.08 -8.11 2.81
N GLU A 263 13.61 -7.30 3.71
CA GLU A 263 13.83 -7.65 5.11
C GLU A 263 12.68 -7.23 6.03
N PHE A 264 11.81 -6.30 5.60
CA PHE A 264 10.67 -5.83 6.41
C PHE A 264 9.31 -6.06 5.74
N LEU A 265 9.01 -5.39 4.61
CA LEU A 265 7.67 -5.40 4.00
C LEU A 265 7.25 -6.79 3.52
N PHE A 266 8.19 -7.53 2.94
CA PHE A 266 8.01 -8.88 2.42
C PHE A 266 8.96 -9.88 3.09
N HIS A 267 9.27 -9.64 4.36
CA HIS A 267 10.08 -10.53 5.18
C HIS A 267 9.56 -11.98 5.10
N GLY A 268 10.49 -12.91 4.89
CA GLY A 268 10.21 -14.33 4.68
C GLY A 268 10.67 -14.86 3.31
N ILE A 269 11.06 -14.00 2.35
CA ILE A 269 11.59 -14.50 1.06
C ILE A 269 12.87 -15.32 1.20
N ASP A 270 13.66 -15.08 2.24
CA ASP A 270 14.91 -15.84 2.47
C ASP A 270 14.74 -17.02 3.41
N GLU A 271 13.56 -17.15 4.03
CA GLU A 271 13.29 -18.13 5.07
C GLU A 271 12.27 -19.17 4.64
N LEU A 272 11.31 -18.79 3.78
CA LEU A 272 10.22 -19.67 3.40
C LEU A 272 10.63 -20.64 2.29
N GLU A 273 11.30 -20.22 1.22
CA GLU A 273 11.74 -21.14 0.17
C GLU A 273 13.03 -20.60 -0.48
N SER A 274 13.63 -21.39 -1.37
CA SER A 274 14.84 -20.98 -2.10
C SER A 274 14.60 -20.65 -3.58
N LYS A 275 13.36 -20.76 -4.07
CA LYS A 275 13.01 -20.44 -5.46
C LYS A 275 13.19 -18.94 -5.74
N THR A 276 13.76 -18.61 -6.88
CA THR A 276 13.96 -17.23 -7.34
C THR A 276 12.71 -16.65 -7.99
N PHE A 277 12.74 -15.36 -8.33
CA PHE A 277 11.65 -14.73 -9.09
C PHE A 277 11.43 -15.41 -10.45
N LEU A 278 12.51 -15.76 -11.18
CA LEU A 278 12.39 -16.39 -12.50
C LEU A 278 11.94 -17.86 -12.42
N ASP A 279 12.11 -18.53 -11.29
CA ASP A 279 11.53 -19.87 -11.09
C ASP A 279 10.00 -19.84 -11.04
N TYR A 280 9.41 -18.77 -10.49
CA TYR A 280 7.95 -18.60 -10.42
C TYR A 280 7.35 -17.88 -11.61
N PHE A 281 8.11 -16.95 -12.22
CA PHE A 281 7.66 -16.05 -13.28
C PHE A 281 8.64 -16.07 -14.45
N PRO A 282 8.84 -17.23 -15.11
CA PRO A 282 9.81 -17.37 -16.20
C PRO A 282 9.49 -16.47 -17.38
N GLU A 283 8.25 -16.00 -17.53
CA GLU A 283 7.85 -15.03 -18.55
C GLU A 283 8.57 -13.66 -18.45
N TYR A 284 9.24 -13.38 -17.32
CA TYR A 284 10.07 -12.20 -17.12
C TYR A 284 11.57 -12.43 -17.43
N CYS A 285 11.97 -13.61 -17.88
CA CYS A 285 13.36 -13.87 -18.23
C CYS A 285 13.73 -13.14 -19.53
N CYS A 286 14.75 -12.28 -19.47
CA CYS A 286 15.37 -11.66 -20.65
C CYS A 286 16.34 -12.65 -21.33
N GLU A 287 16.73 -12.36 -22.58
CA GLU A 287 17.68 -13.20 -23.33
C GLU A 287 19.05 -13.35 -22.64
N ASP A 288 19.44 -12.37 -21.82
CA ASP A 288 20.68 -12.36 -21.04
C ASP A 288 20.56 -13.06 -19.67
N GLY A 289 19.39 -13.65 -19.37
CA GLY A 289 19.10 -14.32 -18.11
C GLY A 289 18.71 -13.41 -16.95
N ASN A 290 18.67 -12.09 -17.16
CA ASN A 290 18.24 -11.13 -16.13
C ASN A 290 16.70 -11.02 -16.04
N ILE A 291 16.22 -10.47 -14.93
CA ILE A 291 14.80 -10.15 -14.75
C ILE A 291 14.44 -8.92 -15.60
N ASN A 292 13.39 -9.03 -16.41
CA ASN A 292 12.87 -7.91 -17.18
C ASN A 292 12.41 -6.77 -16.26
N GLU A 293 12.97 -5.58 -16.44
CA GLU A 293 12.68 -4.39 -15.62
C GLU A 293 11.24 -3.90 -15.73
N LYS A 294 10.52 -4.28 -16.80
CA LYS A 294 9.10 -3.93 -16.94
C LYS A 294 8.33 -4.48 -15.75
N ARG A 295 7.37 -3.69 -15.26
CA ARG A 295 6.43 -4.16 -14.24
C ARG A 295 5.52 -5.27 -14.78
N SER A 296 5.17 -5.19 -16.05
CA SER A 296 4.20 -6.06 -16.71
C SER A 296 4.72 -6.43 -18.09
N ILE A 297 4.70 -7.73 -18.39
CA ILE A 297 5.00 -8.28 -19.71
C ILE A 297 3.75 -8.26 -20.58
N ILE A 298 2.57 -8.49 -19.99
CA ILE A 298 1.27 -8.46 -20.66
C ILE A 298 0.81 -7.01 -20.92
N GLY A 299 1.14 -6.10 -20.01
CA GLY A 299 0.65 -4.73 -19.98
C GLY A 299 -0.53 -4.55 -19.03
N LYS A 300 -1.08 -3.33 -19.04
CA LYS A 300 -2.24 -3.00 -18.19
C LYS A 300 -3.56 -3.35 -18.89
N SER A 301 -4.40 -4.12 -18.23
CA SER A 301 -5.73 -4.51 -18.71
C SER A 301 -6.81 -4.27 -17.63
N PHE A 302 -8.03 -4.76 -17.88
CA PHE A 302 -9.18 -4.71 -16.97
C PHE A 302 -9.64 -3.29 -16.65
N GLU A 303 -10.14 -2.59 -17.67
CA GLU A 303 -10.76 -1.26 -17.50
C GLU A 303 -11.96 -1.32 -16.54
N ASN A 304 -12.68 -2.44 -16.52
CA ASN A 304 -13.77 -2.72 -15.59
C ASN A 304 -13.35 -3.82 -14.60
N ARG A 305 -14.07 -3.91 -13.47
CA ARG A 305 -13.90 -4.97 -12.48
C ARG A 305 -14.05 -6.34 -13.15
N PRO A 306 -13.07 -7.26 -13.04
CA PRO A 306 -13.09 -8.54 -13.76
C PRO A 306 -13.81 -9.66 -13.00
N TRP A 307 -14.59 -9.33 -11.96
CA TRP A 307 -15.46 -10.26 -11.24
C TRP A 307 -16.88 -9.73 -11.20
N ASP A 308 -17.86 -10.63 -11.29
CA ASP A 308 -19.26 -10.31 -11.06
C ASP A 308 -19.60 -10.25 -9.55
N ASN A 309 -20.89 -10.07 -9.24
CA ASN A 309 -21.37 -9.94 -7.85
C ASN A 309 -21.31 -11.26 -7.06
N GLU A 310 -21.24 -12.41 -7.73
CA GLU A 310 -21.04 -13.73 -7.12
C GLU A 310 -19.55 -14.05 -6.97
N GLY A 311 -18.67 -13.17 -7.47
CA GLY A 311 -17.23 -13.34 -7.42
C GLY A 311 -16.71 -14.28 -8.50
N GLU A 312 -17.50 -14.57 -9.53
CA GLU A 312 -17.05 -15.30 -10.70
C GLU A 312 -16.21 -14.40 -11.59
N PHE A 313 -15.08 -14.95 -12.07
CA PHE A 313 -14.18 -14.21 -12.94
C PHE A 313 -14.79 -14.09 -14.34
N ILE A 314 -15.02 -12.86 -14.77
CA ILE A 314 -15.61 -12.50 -16.07
C ILE A 314 -14.65 -11.70 -16.95
N GLY A 315 -13.39 -11.55 -16.52
CA GLY A 315 -12.36 -10.87 -17.28
C GLY A 315 -12.03 -11.62 -18.58
N GLY A 316 -12.57 -11.15 -19.71
CA GLY A 316 -12.04 -11.53 -21.02
C GLY A 316 -10.63 -10.96 -21.21
N ILE A 317 -9.74 -11.76 -21.83
CA ILE A 317 -8.46 -11.27 -22.35
C ILE A 317 -8.74 -10.46 -23.62
#